data_AF-A0A7I8EXQ1-F1
#
_entry.id   AF-A0A7I8EXQ1-F1
#
_cell.length_a   1.000
_cell.length_b   1.000
_cell.length_c   1.000
_cell.angle_alpha   90.00
_cell.angle_beta   90.00
_cell.angle_gamma   90.00
#
_symmetry.space_group_name_H-M   'P 1'
#
loop_
_entity.id
_entity.type
_entity.pdbx_description
1 polymer ?
#
loop_
_entity_poly.entity_id
_entity_poly.type
_entity_poly.pdbx_seq_one_letter_code
_entity_poly.pdbx_strand_id
1 'polypeptide(L)' 'MSADDVCHVCRAVPEALVVAVHMETVNHCVLSRAALRTRVAAEGLAQQVLIPDDGEVLTF' A
#
# COMPACT_ATOMS: atom_id res chain seq x y z
N MET A 1 9.29 0.61 6.86
CA MET A 1 8.74 0.89 5.51
C MET A 1 7.89 2.14 5.62
N SER A 2 8.04 3.03 4.65
CA SER A 2 7.27 4.25 4.50
C SER A 2 6.34 4.14 3.29
N ALA A 3 5.41 5.09 3.13
CA ALA A 3 4.61 5.17 1.93
C ALA A 3 5.45 5.46 0.66
N ASP A 4 6.60 6.11 0.81
CA ASP A 4 7.50 6.41 -0.32
C ASP A 4 8.10 5.14 -0.92
N ASP A 5 8.39 4.14 -0.08
CA ASP A 5 8.91 2.84 -0.54
C ASP A 5 7.90 2.14 -1.46
N VAL A 6 6.60 2.20 -1.10
CA VAL A 6 5.51 1.63 -1.93
C VAL A 6 5.44 2.35 -3.28
N CYS A 7 5.48 3.68 -3.29
CA CYS A 7 5.49 4.47 -4.52
C CYS A 7 6.74 4.17 -5.38
N HIS A 8 7.89 3.95 -4.75
CA HIS A 8 9.13 3.61 -5.45
C HIS A 8 9.00 2.26 -6.18
N VAL A 9 8.47 1.23 -5.51
CA VAL A 9 8.23 -0.09 -6.12
C VAL A 9 7.25 0.00 -7.29
N CYS A 10 6.14 0.72 -7.12
CA CYS A 10 5.14 0.92 -8.19
C CYS A 10 5.76 1.56 -9.44
N ARG A 11 6.66 2.53 -9.25
CA ARG A 11 7.36 3.19 -10.38
C ARG A 11 8.46 2.33 -10.99
N ALA A 12 9.13 1.53 -10.18
CA ALA A 12 10.20 0.65 -10.64
C ALA A 12 9.66 -0.51 -11.49
N VAL A 13 8.45 -1.00 -11.19
CA VAL A 13 7.79 -2.09 -11.92
C VAL A 13 6.32 -1.72 -12.17
N PRO A 14 6.02 -0.92 -13.21
CA PRO A 14 4.67 -0.41 -13.47
C PRO A 14 3.59 -1.47 -13.77
N GLU A 15 4.00 -2.66 -14.18
CA GLU A 15 3.12 -3.80 -14.44
C GLU A 15 2.80 -4.62 -13.18
N ALA A 16 3.49 -4.38 -12.07
CA ALA A 16 3.27 -5.10 -10.83
C ALA A 16 2.05 -4.59 -10.07
N LEU A 17 1.36 -5.53 -9.41
CA LEU A 17 0.33 -5.25 -8.43
C LEU A 17 0.95 -5.40 -7.02
N VAL A 18 0.93 -4.32 -6.24
CA VAL A 18 1.54 -4.28 -4.90
C VAL A 18 0.45 -4.51 -3.85
N VAL A 19 0.64 -5.48 -2.96
CA VAL A 19 -0.23 -5.70 -1.80
C VAL A 19 0.47 -5.19 -0.55
N ALA A 20 -0.02 -4.08 0.02
CA ALA A 20 0.57 -3.47 1.20
C ALA A 20 -0.11 -3.97 2.49
N VAL A 21 0.70 -4.56 3.38
CA VAL A 21 0.28 -5.15 4.66
C VAL A 21 1.14 -4.58 5.80
N HIS A 22 1.11 -5.23 6.98
CA HIS A 22 1.95 -4.87 8.14
C HIS A 22 1.69 -3.44 8.65
N MET A 23 0.41 -3.07 8.77
CA MET A 23 -0.08 -1.80 9.28
C MET A 23 -1.11 -2.04 10.38
N GLU A 24 -1.21 -1.14 11.36
CA GLU A 24 -2.30 -1.08 12.35
C GLU A 24 -2.49 -2.32 13.28
N THR A 25 -1.63 -3.32 13.20
CA THR A 25 -1.65 -4.49 14.10
C THR A 25 -0.65 -4.39 15.25
N VAL A 26 0.49 -3.74 15.04
CA VAL A 26 1.59 -3.61 16.02
C VAL A 26 1.98 -2.15 16.24
N ASN A 27 2.33 -1.80 17.48
CA ASN A 27 2.50 -0.42 17.94
C ASN A 27 3.61 0.39 17.23
N HIS A 28 4.60 -0.27 16.65
CA HIS A 28 5.71 0.39 15.94
C HIS A 28 5.40 0.66 14.45
N CYS A 29 4.27 0.16 13.95
CA CYS A 29 3.78 0.46 12.61
C CYS A 29 3.02 1.78 12.62
N VAL A 30 3.74 2.87 12.40
CA VAL A 30 3.19 4.23 12.43
C VAL A 30 2.43 4.62 11.17
N LEU A 31 2.63 3.91 10.06
CA LEU A 31 1.90 4.13 8.80
C LEU A 31 0.53 3.46 8.88
N SER A 32 -0.54 4.25 8.71
CA SER A 32 -1.92 3.77 8.66
C SER A 32 -2.34 3.42 7.23
N ARG A 33 -3.36 2.55 7.10
CA ARG A 33 -3.96 2.22 5.79
C ARG A 33 -4.49 3.47 5.09
N ALA A 34 -5.14 4.36 5.85
CA ALA A 34 -5.69 5.61 5.33
C ALA A 34 -4.60 6.56 4.82
N ALA A 35 -3.48 6.69 5.54
CA ALA A 35 -2.35 7.50 5.11
C ALA A 35 -1.71 6.95 3.82
N LEU A 36 -1.55 5.63 3.73
CA LEU A 36 -1.03 5.00 2.52
C LEU A 36 -1.96 5.20 1.32
N ARG A 37 -3.28 4.95 1.48
CA ARG A 37 -4.30 5.22 0.44
C ARG A 37 -4.22 6.65 -0.08
N THR A 38 -4.11 7.61 0.84
CA THR A 38 -3.99 9.05 0.50
C THR A 38 -2.72 9.31 -0.30
N ARG A 39 -1.58 8.76 0.13
CA ARG A 39 -0.31 8.99 -0.55
C ARG A 39 -0.28 8.39 -1.96
N VAL A 40 -0.69 7.14 -2.13
CA VAL A 40 -0.66 6.50 -3.46
C VAL A 40 -1.67 7.14 -4.43
N ALA A 41 -2.81 7.64 -3.93
CA ALA A 41 -3.77 8.38 -4.74
C ALA A 41 -3.20 9.72 -5.23
N ALA A 42 -2.53 10.48 -4.35
CA ALA A 42 -1.87 11.73 -4.73
C ALA A 42 -0.79 11.55 -5.81
N GLU A 43 -0.19 10.37 -5.87
CA GLU A 43 0.86 10.01 -6.83
C GLU A 43 0.30 9.35 -8.11
N GLY A 44 -1.02 9.16 -8.22
CA GLY A 44 -1.66 8.49 -9.36
C GLY A 44 -1.47 6.98 -9.39
N LEU A 45 -1.06 6.36 -8.29
CA LEU A 45 -0.68 4.95 -8.19
C LEU A 45 -1.76 4.07 -7.55
N ALA A 46 -2.93 4.62 -7.20
CA ALA A 46 -3.97 3.91 -6.45
C ALA A 46 -4.46 2.60 -7.11
N GLN A 47 -4.41 2.49 -8.44
CA GLN A 47 -4.83 1.29 -9.16
C GLN A 47 -3.81 0.14 -9.08
N GLN A 48 -2.56 0.42 -8.72
CA GLN A 48 -1.49 -0.58 -8.60
C GLN A 48 -1.31 -1.08 -7.15
N VAL A 49 -1.97 -0.47 -6.17
CA VAL A 49 -1.75 -0.78 -4.75
C VAL A 49 -3.03 -1.27 -4.10
N LEU A 50 -3.03 -2.55 -3.73
CA LEU A 50 -4.06 -3.16 -2.89
C LEU A 50 -3.67 -3.00 -1.42
N ILE A 51 -4.62 -2.53 -0.61
CA ILE A 51 -4.44 -2.30 0.83
C ILE A 51 -5.60 -3.03 1.50
N PRO A 52 -5.47 -4.34 1.80
CA PRO A 52 -6.57 -5.11 2.34
C PRO A 52 -6.87 -4.77 3.81
N ASP A 53 -8.13 -4.85 4.18
CA ASP A 53 -8.56 -4.90 5.58
C ASP A 53 -8.28 -6.28 6.19
N ASP A 54 -8.28 -6.36 7.52
CA ASP A 54 -8.05 -7.63 8.22
C ASP A 54 -9.19 -8.62 7.87
N GLY A 55 -8.83 -9.76 7.27
CA GLY A 55 -9.77 -10.78 6.83
C GLY A 55 -10.27 -10.62 5.38
N GLU A 56 -9.83 -9.59 4.65
CA GLU A 56 -10.13 -9.45 3.23
C GLU A 56 -9.40 -10.51 2.39
N VAL A 57 -10.11 -11.09 1.41
CA VAL A 57 -9.58 -12.13 0.51
C VAL A 57 -9.42 -11.54 -0.88
N LEU A 58 -8.19 -11.62 -1.42
CA LEU A 58 -7.84 -11.17 -2.76
C LEU A 58 -7.74 -12.38 -3.71
N THR A 59 -8.17 -12.23 -4.96
CA THR A 59 -8.08 -13.24 -6.02
C THR A 59 -7.32 -12.65 -7.22
N PHE A 60 -6.48 -13.45 -7.88
CA PHE A 60 -5.57 -13.03 -8.95
C PHE A 60 -5.66 -13.97 -10.16
#